data_AF-A0A8T1XP87-F1
#
_entry.id   AF-A0A8T1XP87-F1
#
_cell.length_a   1.000
_cell.length_b   1.000
_cell.length_c   1.000
_cell.angle_alpha   90.00
_cell.angle_beta   90.00
_cell.angle_gamma   90.00
#
_symmetry.space_group_name_H-M   'P 1'
#
loop_
_entity.id
_entity.type
_entity.pdbx_description
1 polymer ?
#
loop_
_entity_poly.entity_id
_entity_poly.type
_entity_poly.pdbx_seq_one_letter_code
_entity_poly.pdbx_strand_id
1 'polypeptide(L)'
;MDRFKEQRGPKFDGDESPRPDFDGGDEDRSVGEVDGGDQTPFAGGKVRRKASRYREHRGDYLHVSSRPGLMRILEKQGDTSILFADKVLKFTGSGKMKRRIFILTDFAIYLIDPETEAMTRRIALAAVEKMCLSKLSDNFFAIIIPTEYDLFMASTRKTELVQVMVDVTKSASDYELEVLLSNRFEYNASASLVKEVSFEESEGGIKTKFLWK
;
A
#
# COMPACT_ATOMS: atom_id res chain seq x y z
N MET A 1 -63.51 26.78 4.02
CA MET A 1 -64.76 26.05 3.73
C MET A 1 -64.74 25.89 2.22
N ASP A 2 -64.46 24.75 1.57
CA ASP A 2 -64.83 23.34 1.77
C ASP A 2 -63.77 22.47 1.04
N ARG A 3 -63.19 21.42 1.66
CA ARG A 3 -63.50 19.97 1.60
C ARG A 3 -63.53 19.31 0.21
N PHE A 4 -62.97 18.08 0.19
CA PHE A 4 -62.97 16.99 -0.82
C PHE A 4 -61.69 16.89 -1.67
N LYS A 5 -61.04 15.73 -1.88
CA LYS A 5 -61.25 14.35 -1.42
C LYS A 5 -59.96 13.54 -1.72
N GLU A 6 -59.61 12.65 -0.79
CA GLU A 6 -58.60 11.59 -0.87
C GLU A 6 -58.99 10.54 -1.93
N GLN A 7 -58.04 10.07 -2.75
CA GLN A 7 -58.21 8.88 -3.59
C GLN A 7 -57.12 7.84 -3.24
N ARG A 8 -57.59 6.68 -2.82
CA ARG A 8 -56.83 5.48 -2.44
C ARG A 8 -56.60 4.62 -3.68
N GLY A 9 -55.37 4.14 -3.86
CA GLY A 9 -55.01 3.13 -4.86
C GLY A 9 -55.52 1.72 -4.48
N PRO A 10 -55.57 0.78 -5.45
CA PRO A 10 -56.32 -0.46 -5.31
C PRO A 10 -55.65 -1.50 -4.41
N LYS A 11 -56.48 -2.24 -3.68
CA LYS A 11 -56.15 -3.49 -3.00
C LYS A 11 -56.05 -4.63 -4.02
N PHE A 12 -55.06 -5.50 -3.86
CA PHE A 12 -55.07 -6.84 -4.45
C PHE A 12 -55.06 -7.84 -3.31
N ASP A 13 -56.15 -8.61 -3.22
CA ASP A 13 -56.33 -9.77 -2.37
C ASP A 13 -55.59 -10.98 -2.98
N GLY A 14 -55.10 -11.87 -2.12
CA GLY A 14 -54.13 -12.91 -2.45
C GLY A 14 -54.68 -14.20 -3.06
N ASP A 15 -53.73 -15.06 -3.43
CA ASP A 15 -53.89 -16.51 -3.36
C ASP A 15 -52.53 -17.16 -2.97
N GLU A 16 -52.66 -18.26 -2.22
CA GLU A 16 -51.73 -18.96 -1.34
C GLU A 16 -50.92 -20.04 -2.12
N SER A 17 -49.61 -20.22 -1.95
CA SER A 17 -48.97 -21.26 -1.10
C SER A 17 -47.71 -21.81 -1.82
N PRO A 18 -46.77 -22.54 -1.17
CA PRO A 18 -46.43 -22.63 0.25
C PRO A 18 -44.94 -22.33 0.54
N ARG A 19 -44.63 -22.11 1.83
CA ARG A 19 -43.30 -21.88 2.38
C ARG A 19 -42.55 -23.20 2.57
N PRO A 20 -41.24 -23.29 2.32
CA PRO A 20 -40.46 -24.45 2.76
C PRO A 20 -40.23 -24.39 4.27
N ASP A 21 -40.46 -25.53 4.90
CA ASP A 21 -40.42 -25.77 6.33
C ASP A 21 -39.07 -25.45 6.97
N PHE A 22 -39.13 -24.71 8.08
CA PHE A 22 -38.08 -24.65 9.08
C PHE A 22 -38.14 -25.96 9.87
N ASP A 23 -37.17 -26.85 9.66
CA ASP A 23 -36.87 -27.91 10.62
C ASP A 23 -35.53 -27.60 11.27
N GLY A 24 -35.57 -27.44 12.58
CA GLY A 24 -34.42 -27.13 13.42
C GLY A 24 -33.71 -28.41 13.81
N GLY A 25 -32.44 -28.50 13.42
CA GLY A 25 -31.50 -29.50 13.90
C GLY A 25 -30.13 -28.86 14.08
N ASP A 26 -29.87 -28.43 15.31
CA ASP A 26 -28.55 -28.00 15.79
C ASP A 26 -27.55 -29.16 15.67
N GLU A 27 -26.62 -29.07 14.73
CA GLU A 27 -25.28 -29.67 14.86
C GLU A 27 -24.25 -28.69 14.29
N ASP A 28 -23.74 -27.86 15.19
CA ASP A 28 -22.62 -26.95 15.03
C ASP A 28 -21.36 -27.69 14.57
N ARG A 29 -21.20 -27.85 13.25
CA ARG A 29 -19.89 -28.10 12.63
C ARG A 29 -19.17 -26.76 12.53
N SER A 30 -18.57 -26.37 13.64
CA SER A 30 -17.47 -25.43 13.70
C SER A 30 -16.31 -25.99 12.87
N VAL A 31 -16.34 -25.74 11.56
CA VAL A 31 -15.14 -25.82 10.72
C VAL A 31 -14.30 -24.65 11.15
N GLY A 32 -13.43 -24.89 12.13
CA GLY A 32 -12.38 -23.94 12.50
C GLY A 32 -11.61 -23.61 11.23
N GLU A 33 -11.80 -22.39 10.74
CA GLU A 33 -10.86 -21.77 9.82
C GLU A 33 -9.50 -21.84 10.51
N VAL A 34 -8.66 -22.72 9.97
CA VAL A 34 -7.27 -22.81 10.35
C VAL A 34 -6.68 -21.49 9.90
N ASP A 35 -6.51 -20.57 10.86
CA ASP A 35 -5.74 -19.34 10.73
C ASP A 35 -4.36 -19.74 10.21
N GLY A 36 -4.22 -19.69 8.89
CA GLY A 36 -2.99 -19.94 8.18
C GLY A 36 -2.04 -18.83 8.60
N GLY A 37 -1.20 -19.14 9.59
CA GLY A 37 -0.38 -18.19 10.32
C GLY A 37 0.11 -17.06 9.45
N ASP A 38 -0.27 -15.85 9.85
CA ASP A 38 -0.01 -14.58 9.18
C ASP A 38 1.53 -14.33 9.13
N GLN A 39 2.25 -15.06 8.26
CA GLN A 39 3.66 -14.83 7.92
C GLN A 39 3.77 -13.55 7.08
N THR A 40 3.29 -12.47 7.66
CA THR A 40 3.35 -11.15 7.08
C THR A 40 4.57 -10.44 7.67
N PRO A 41 5.21 -9.51 6.93
CA PRO A 41 6.32 -8.69 7.43
C PRO A 41 5.89 -7.72 8.55
N PHE A 42 4.70 -7.91 9.13
CA PHE A 42 4.10 -7.08 10.16
C PHE A 42 3.79 -7.84 11.45
N ALA A 43 4.17 -9.12 11.56
CA ALA A 43 3.86 -10.00 12.69
C ALA A 43 4.36 -9.51 14.07
N GLY A 44 5.11 -8.41 14.14
CA GLY A 44 5.71 -7.85 15.36
C GLY A 44 5.15 -6.50 15.86
N GLY A 45 3.94 -6.08 15.47
CA GLY A 45 3.26 -4.96 16.16
C GLY A 45 3.03 -3.68 15.36
N LYS A 46 2.83 -3.77 14.03
CA LYS A 46 2.35 -2.64 13.23
C LYS A 46 0.83 -2.55 13.24
N VAL A 47 0.27 -1.39 13.61
CA VAL A 47 -1.17 -1.12 13.51
C VAL A 47 -1.56 -0.87 12.05
N ARG A 48 -2.37 -1.78 11.49
CA ARG A 48 -2.89 -1.65 10.11
C ARG A 48 -4.20 -0.87 10.08
N ARG A 49 -4.41 -0.09 9.01
CA ARG A 49 -5.70 0.57 8.75
C ARG A 49 -6.77 -0.47 8.43
N LYS A 50 -7.98 -0.32 8.96
CA LYS A 50 -9.12 -1.23 8.68
C LYS A 50 -9.35 -1.41 7.17
N ALA A 51 -9.30 -0.33 6.40
CA ALA A 51 -9.47 -0.36 4.95
C ALA A 51 -8.38 -1.17 4.20
N SER A 52 -7.18 -1.34 4.77
CA SER A 52 -6.12 -2.16 4.15
C SER A 52 -6.25 -3.65 4.45
N ARG A 53 -7.06 -4.06 5.44
CA ARG A 53 -7.17 -5.47 5.83
C ARG A 53 -7.95 -6.32 4.82
N TYR A 54 -8.90 -5.70 4.11
CA TYR A 54 -9.81 -6.38 3.18
C TYR A 54 -9.58 -5.98 1.71
N ARG A 55 -8.46 -5.32 1.41
CA ARG A 55 -8.18 -4.83 0.05
C ARG A 55 -7.45 -5.91 -0.74
N GLU A 56 -7.95 -6.23 -1.92
CA GLU A 56 -7.25 -7.10 -2.87
C GLU A 56 -5.93 -6.47 -3.32
N HIS A 57 -4.87 -7.28 -3.35
CA HIS A 57 -3.56 -6.91 -3.90
C HIS A 57 -3.56 -7.13 -5.42
N ARG A 58 -3.51 -6.04 -6.18
CA ARG A 58 -3.54 -6.06 -7.64
C ARG A 58 -2.15 -5.98 -8.26
N GLY A 59 -1.18 -5.43 -7.54
CA GLY A 59 0.14 -5.09 -8.07
C GLY A 59 0.10 -3.84 -8.96
N ASP A 60 -0.37 -3.96 -10.20
CA ASP A 60 -0.38 -2.85 -11.18
C ASP A 60 -1.70 -2.04 -11.13
N TYR A 61 -1.63 -0.86 -10.50
CA TYR A 61 -2.75 0.08 -10.40
C TYR A 61 -2.73 1.17 -11.47
N LEU A 62 -1.67 1.25 -12.26
CA LEU A 62 -1.52 2.23 -13.32
C LEU A 62 -1.75 1.65 -14.70
N HIS A 63 -1.95 0.33 -14.79
CA HIS A 63 -2.06 -0.41 -16.04
C HIS A 63 -0.87 -0.09 -16.95
N VAL A 64 0.34 -0.24 -16.41
CA VAL A 64 1.59 0.18 -17.06
C VAL A 64 1.73 -0.42 -18.46
N SER A 65 1.32 -1.67 -18.66
CA SER A 65 1.32 -2.34 -19.98
C SER A 65 0.46 -1.61 -21.02
N SER A 66 -0.55 -0.85 -20.59
CA SER A 66 -1.40 -0.03 -21.48
C SER A 66 -0.82 1.37 -21.75
N ARG A 67 0.34 1.71 -21.16
CA ARG A 67 0.99 3.02 -21.24
C ARG A 67 2.35 2.92 -21.95
N PRO A 68 2.41 3.13 -23.27
CA PRO A 68 3.62 2.91 -24.07
C PRO A 68 4.85 3.70 -23.57
N GLY A 69 4.65 4.91 -23.05
CA GLY A 69 5.74 5.72 -22.52
C GLY A 69 6.44 5.08 -21.31
N LEU A 70 5.66 4.47 -20.40
CA LEU A 70 6.20 3.77 -19.24
C LEU A 70 6.83 2.42 -19.64
N MET A 71 6.19 1.66 -20.53
CA MET A 71 6.74 0.40 -21.04
C MET A 71 8.10 0.61 -21.70
N ARG A 72 8.23 1.66 -22.53
CA ARG A 72 9.49 1.99 -23.19
C ARG A 72 10.64 2.28 -22.21
N ILE A 73 10.34 2.78 -21.01
CA ILE A 73 11.36 3.01 -19.97
C ILE A 73 11.86 1.69 -19.41
N LEU A 74 10.95 0.76 -19.13
CA LEU A 74 11.27 -0.57 -18.60
C LEU A 74 12.00 -1.42 -19.64
N GLU A 75 11.50 -1.46 -20.88
CA GLU A 75 12.11 -2.19 -21.99
C GLU A 75 13.54 -1.74 -22.29
N LYS A 76 13.83 -0.44 -22.19
CA LYS A 76 15.20 0.10 -22.33
C LYS A 76 16.17 -0.44 -21.28
N GLN A 77 15.66 -0.90 -20.14
CA GLN A 77 16.46 -1.52 -19.08
C GLN A 77 16.41 -3.05 -19.13
N GLY A 78 15.65 -3.63 -20.07
CA GLY A 78 15.41 -5.07 -20.18
C GLY A 78 14.36 -5.62 -19.20
N ASP A 79 13.66 -4.76 -18.47
CA ASP A 79 12.65 -5.18 -17.50
C ASP A 79 11.27 -5.30 -18.16
N THR A 80 10.59 -6.43 -17.92
CA THR A 80 9.24 -6.70 -18.46
C THR A 80 8.23 -7.10 -17.39
N SER A 81 8.70 -7.50 -16.21
CA SER A 81 7.87 -7.90 -15.08
C SER A 81 7.48 -6.69 -14.24
N ILE A 82 6.18 -6.51 -14.00
CA ILE A 82 5.64 -5.41 -13.20
C ILE A 82 4.93 -6.01 -12.00
N LEU A 83 5.58 -5.96 -10.84
CA LEU A 83 5.07 -6.55 -9.61
C LEU A 83 4.19 -5.57 -8.84
N PHE A 84 4.54 -4.28 -8.89
CA PHE A 84 3.72 -3.23 -8.30
C PHE A 84 3.87 -1.92 -9.06
N ALA A 85 2.77 -1.20 -9.29
CA ALA A 85 2.81 0.14 -9.85
C ALA A 85 1.71 1.03 -9.28
N ASP A 86 2.07 2.17 -8.68
CA ASP A 86 1.12 3.16 -8.16
C ASP A 86 1.73 4.57 -8.12
N LYS A 87 0.90 5.59 -7.91
CA LYS A 87 1.35 6.95 -7.60
C LYS A 87 1.67 7.08 -6.11
N VAL A 88 2.87 7.56 -5.81
CA VAL A 88 3.34 7.82 -4.44
C VAL A 88 3.69 9.30 -4.24
N LEU A 89 3.74 9.73 -2.99
CA LEU A 89 4.28 11.03 -2.62
C LEU A 89 5.72 10.86 -2.14
N LYS A 90 6.68 11.49 -2.84
CA LYS A 90 8.09 11.56 -2.45
C LYS A 90 8.37 12.85 -1.69
N PHE A 91 9.09 12.75 -0.58
CA PHE A 91 9.54 13.89 0.21
C PHE A 91 10.97 14.24 -0.21
N THR A 92 11.18 15.49 -0.62
CA THR A 92 12.51 15.96 -1.06
C THR A 92 13.39 16.38 0.12
N GLY A 93 14.71 16.52 -0.13
CA GLY A 93 15.63 17.14 0.82
C GLY A 93 15.19 18.54 1.28
N SER A 94 14.51 19.30 0.41
CA SER A 94 13.92 20.61 0.77
C SER A 94 12.61 20.55 1.56
N GLY A 95 12.06 19.36 1.82
CA GLY A 95 10.78 19.18 2.53
C GLY A 95 9.54 19.31 1.65
N LYS A 96 9.70 19.51 0.32
CA LYS A 96 8.57 19.53 -0.61
C LYS A 96 8.09 18.11 -0.87
N MET A 97 6.77 17.97 -1.06
CA MET A 97 6.16 16.72 -1.51
C MET A 97 6.01 16.77 -3.03
N LYS A 98 6.49 15.72 -3.72
CA LYS A 98 6.32 15.56 -5.17
C LYS A 98 5.65 14.25 -5.48
N ARG A 99 4.67 14.26 -6.38
CA ARG A 99 4.06 13.03 -6.90
C ARG A 99 5.06 12.31 -7.80
N ARG A 100 5.16 10.99 -7.64
CA ARG A 100 5.97 10.11 -8.49
C ARG A 100 5.16 8.88 -8.86
N ILE A 101 5.34 8.39 -10.07
CA ILE A 101 4.98 7.03 -10.42
C ILE A 101 6.06 6.14 -9.83
N PHE A 102 5.68 5.20 -8.99
CA PHE A 102 6.53 4.16 -8.43
C PHE A 102 6.21 2.85 -9.14
N ILE A 103 7.20 2.24 -9.77
CA ILE A 103 7.08 0.92 -10.38
C ILE A 103 8.14 0.02 -9.74
N LEU A 104 7.74 -1.17 -9.34
CA LEU A 104 8.58 -2.23 -8.82
C LEU A 104 8.56 -3.40 -9.81
N THR A 105 9.74 -3.79 -10.25
CA THR A 105 9.99 -4.99 -11.05
C THR A 105 10.63 -6.06 -10.17
N ASP A 106 10.98 -7.19 -10.78
CA ASP A 106 11.80 -8.25 -10.18
C ASP A 106 13.27 -7.85 -9.96
N PHE A 107 13.75 -6.77 -10.60
CA PHE A 107 15.15 -6.31 -10.49
C PHE A 107 15.33 -4.93 -9.89
N ALA A 108 14.37 -4.02 -10.07
CA ALA A 108 14.56 -2.61 -9.75
C ALA A 108 13.28 -1.86 -9.38
N ILE A 109 13.48 -0.76 -8.65
CA ILE A 109 12.50 0.28 -8.38
C ILE A 109 12.72 1.43 -9.36
N TYR A 110 11.64 1.91 -9.95
CA TYR A 110 11.60 3.04 -10.86
C TYR A 110 10.79 4.18 -10.25
N LEU A 111 11.37 5.37 -10.23
CA LEU A 111 10.68 6.61 -9.93
C LEU A 111 10.55 7.45 -11.19
N ILE A 112 9.32 7.64 -11.64
CA ILE A 112 9.02 8.36 -12.88
C ILE A 112 8.23 9.63 -12.54
N ASP A 113 8.54 10.73 -13.23
CA ASP A 113 7.76 11.94 -13.12
C ASP A 113 6.41 11.76 -13.84
N PRO A 114 5.27 11.95 -13.16
CA PRO A 114 3.96 11.67 -13.75
C PRO A 114 3.56 12.65 -14.85
N GLU A 115 4.19 13.82 -14.93
CA GLU A 115 3.84 14.86 -15.92
C GLU A 115 4.66 14.70 -17.19
N THR A 116 5.96 14.46 -17.05
CA THR A 116 6.88 14.35 -18.20
C THR A 116 7.13 12.92 -18.65
N GLU A 117 6.66 11.94 -17.89
CA GLU A 117 7.01 10.51 -18.02
C GLU A 117 8.53 10.27 -18.07
N ALA A 118 9.34 11.17 -17.50
CA ALA A 118 10.77 11.00 -17.42
C ALA A 118 11.16 10.12 -16.23
N MET A 119 12.03 9.13 -16.46
CA MET A 119 12.64 8.35 -15.37
C MET A 119 13.56 9.26 -14.54
N THR A 120 13.17 9.53 -13.30
CA THR A 120 13.92 10.39 -12.37
C THR A 120 14.96 9.64 -11.56
N ARG A 121 14.73 8.34 -11.30
CA ARG A 121 15.68 7.46 -10.61
C ARG A 121 15.32 6.00 -10.88
N ARG A 122 16.35 5.16 -10.99
CA ARG A 122 16.26 3.69 -10.97
C ARG A 122 17.15 3.18 -9.85
N ILE A 123 16.64 2.26 -9.04
CA ILE A 123 17.35 1.67 -7.90
C ILE A 123 17.29 0.16 -8.07
N ALA A 124 18.44 -0.50 -8.12
CA ALA A 124 18.47 -1.96 -8.13
C ALA A 124 17.98 -2.49 -6.78
N LEU A 125 17.18 -3.58 -6.79
CA LEU A 125 16.70 -4.19 -5.55
C LEU A 125 17.85 -4.69 -4.67
N ALA A 126 18.93 -5.18 -5.27
CA ALA A 126 20.14 -5.59 -4.57
C ALA A 126 20.86 -4.43 -3.83
N ALA A 127 20.54 -3.17 -4.13
CA ALA A 127 21.10 -2.00 -3.44
C ALA A 127 20.27 -1.58 -2.21
N VAL A 128 19.09 -2.18 -2.00
CA VAL A 128 18.21 -1.87 -0.87
C VAL A 128 18.65 -2.69 0.34
N GLU A 129 19.03 -2.00 1.42
CA GLU A 129 19.37 -2.66 2.69
C GLU A 129 18.11 -3.03 3.45
N LYS A 130 17.23 -2.04 3.69
CA LYS A 130 16.06 -2.21 4.54
C LYS A 130 14.95 -1.22 4.23
N MET A 131 13.76 -1.53 4.74
CA MET A 131 12.62 -0.61 4.75
C MET A 131 12.30 -0.16 6.16
N CYS A 132 12.10 1.14 6.37
CA CYS A 132 11.69 1.69 7.67
C CYS A 132 10.22 2.12 7.62
N LEU A 133 9.45 1.73 8.64
CA LEU A 133 8.02 2.00 8.75
C LEU A 133 7.71 2.40 10.19
N SER A 134 6.72 3.26 10.39
CA SER A 134 6.18 3.46 11.75
C SER A 134 5.36 2.25 12.20
N LYS A 135 5.18 2.14 13.52
CA LYS A 135 4.26 1.20 14.16
C LYS A 135 2.80 1.66 14.06
N LEU A 136 2.57 2.90 13.61
CA LEU A 136 1.26 3.54 13.56
C LEU A 136 0.55 3.31 12.21
N SER A 137 -0.74 3.62 12.20
CA SER A 137 -1.62 3.49 11.03
C SER A 137 -1.44 4.63 10.01
N ASP A 138 -0.20 4.95 9.63
CA ASP A 138 0.11 5.94 8.59
C ASP A 138 0.37 5.32 7.20
N ASN A 139 0.74 6.17 6.25
CA ASN A 139 1.11 5.80 4.88
C ASN A 139 2.62 5.93 4.59
N PHE A 140 3.43 6.28 5.58
CA PHE A 140 4.84 6.61 5.38
C PHE A 140 5.74 5.37 5.40
N PHE A 141 6.79 5.43 4.59
CA PHE A 141 7.86 4.44 4.56
C PHE A 141 9.16 5.06 4.06
N ALA A 142 10.28 4.50 4.49
CA ALA A 142 11.59 4.76 3.90
C ALA A 142 12.17 3.51 3.24
N ILE A 143 12.97 3.72 2.20
CA ILE A 143 13.82 2.71 1.57
C ILE A 143 15.26 3.16 1.79
N ILE A 144 16.03 2.36 2.52
CA ILE A 144 17.42 2.63 2.87
C ILE A 144 18.33 2.01 1.81
N ILE A 145 19.22 2.82 1.24
CA ILE A 145 20.02 2.49 0.07
C ILE A 145 21.45 2.93 0.33
N PRO A 146 22.29 2.11 0.99
CA PRO A 146 23.62 2.53 1.49
C PRO A 146 24.57 3.07 0.43
N THR A 147 24.40 2.62 -0.82
CA THR A 147 25.25 3.03 -1.93
C THR A 147 24.92 4.42 -2.47
N GLU A 148 23.81 5.03 -2.04
CA GLU A 148 23.37 6.37 -2.44
C GLU A 148 22.43 7.00 -1.39
N TYR A 149 21.57 7.94 -1.77
CA TYR A 149 20.64 8.59 -0.84
C TYR A 149 19.32 7.83 -0.73
N ASP A 150 18.69 7.86 0.43
CA ASP A 150 17.47 7.11 0.75
C ASP A 150 16.23 7.72 0.09
N LEU A 151 15.13 6.97 0.14
CA LEU A 151 13.81 7.45 -0.26
C LEU A 151 12.90 7.51 0.94
N PHE A 152 12.33 8.68 1.23
CA PHE A 152 11.19 8.80 2.15
C PHE A 152 9.92 9.14 1.38
N MET A 153 8.89 8.29 1.52
CA MET A 153 7.70 8.32 0.68
C MET A 153 6.42 8.01 1.46
N ALA A 154 5.27 8.34 0.86
CA ALA A 154 3.97 7.90 1.33
C ALA A 154 3.16 7.22 0.22
N SER A 155 2.55 6.09 0.55
CA SER A 155 1.68 5.30 -0.34
C SER A 155 0.39 4.92 0.37
N THR A 156 -0.74 5.03 -0.33
CA THR A 156 -2.04 4.54 0.20
C THR A 156 -2.11 3.01 0.22
N ARG A 157 -1.17 2.34 -0.46
CA ARG A 157 -1.03 0.89 -0.57
C ARG A 157 0.26 0.41 0.08
N LYS A 158 0.72 1.12 1.12
CA LYS A 158 1.97 0.82 1.84
C LYS A 158 2.07 -0.66 2.24
N THR A 159 0.99 -1.27 2.73
CA THR A 159 0.98 -2.68 3.17
C THR A 159 1.33 -3.63 2.03
N GLU A 160 0.65 -3.49 0.89
CA GLU A 160 0.91 -4.29 -0.32
C GLU A 160 2.31 -4.03 -0.87
N LEU A 161 2.72 -2.76 -0.97
CA LEU A 161 4.06 -2.40 -1.46
C LEU A 161 5.16 -3.08 -0.64
N VAL A 162 5.07 -3.02 0.69
CA VAL A 162 6.05 -3.66 1.58
C VAL A 162 6.02 -5.19 1.45
N GLN A 163 4.83 -5.78 1.33
CA GLN A 163 4.70 -7.22 1.10
C GLN A 163 5.41 -7.63 -0.19
N VAL A 164 5.10 -6.97 -1.32
CA VAL A 164 5.72 -7.26 -2.62
C VAL A 164 7.24 -7.05 -2.58
N MET A 165 7.73 -6.02 -1.87
CA MET A 165 9.18 -5.79 -1.67
C MET A 165 9.86 -6.93 -0.91
N VAL A 166 9.23 -7.47 0.13
CA VAL A 166 9.77 -8.61 0.90
C VAL A 166 9.73 -9.89 0.06
N ASP A 167 8.62 -10.14 -0.65
CA ASP A 167 8.45 -11.34 -1.46
C ASP A 167 9.45 -11.38 -2.62
N VAL A 168 9.63 -10.25 -3.33
CA VAL A 168 10.55 -10.19 -4.46
C VAL A 168 12.00 -10.38 -4.04
N THR A 169 12.42 -9.77 -2.92
CA THR A 169 13.81 -9.87 -2.43
C THR A 169 14.14 -11.28 -1.94
N LYS A 170 13.19 -11.92 -1.24
CA LYS A 170 13.29 -13.32 -0.83
C LYS A 170 13.29 -14.30 -2.00
N SER A 171 12.57 -13.99 -3.08
CA SER A 171 12.55 -14.84 -4.28
C SER A 171 13.81 -14.70 -5.13
N ALA A 172 14.42 -13.51 -5.15
CA ALA A 172 15.60 -13.21 -5.96
C ALA A 172 16.92 -13.62 -5.29
N SER A 173 16.93 -13.82 -3.97
CA SER A 173 18.12 -14.13 -3.20
C SER A 173 17.78 -14.78 -1.86
N ASP A 174 18.74 -15.49 -1.25
CA ASP A 174 18.63 -15.93 0.16
C ASP A 174 18.70 -14.76 1.17
N TYR A 175 18.75 -13.51 0.69
CA TYR A 175 18.71 -12.32 1.51
C TYR A 175 17.26 -11.96 1.85
N GLU A 176 16.96 -11.88 3.14
CA GLU A 176 15.69 -11.37 3.63
C GLU A 176 15.78 -9.85 3.85
N LEU A 177 14.98 -9.09 3.10
CA LEU A 177 14.88 -7.64 3.27
C LEU A 177 14.42 -7.29 4.69
N GLU A 178 15.26 -6.56 5.43
CA GLU A 178 14.91 -6.13 6.77
C GLU A 178 13.78 -5.08 6.74
N VAL A 179 12.78 -5.27 7.58
CA VAL A 179 11.69 -4.30 7.79
C VAL A 179 11.75 -3.75 9.21
N LEU A 180 12.30 -2.55 9.36
CA LEU A 180 12.39 -1.84 10.63
C LEU A 180 11.06 -1.17 10.99
N LEU A 181 10.44 -1.62 12.08
CA LEU A 181 9.26 -0.99 12.66
C LEU A 181 9.65 -0.05 13.81
N SER A 182 9.73 1.25 13.53
CA SER A 182 10.07 2.28 14.51
C SER A 182 9.29 3.57 14.28
N ASN A 183 8.80 4.17 15.36
CA ASN A 183 8.16 5.49 15.32
C ASN A 183 9.18 6.63 15.20
N ARG A 184 10.47 6.32 15.17
CA ARG A 184 11.55 7.27 14.94
C ARG A 184 12.70 6.59 14.19
N PHE A 185 13.12 7.15 13.07
CA PHE A 185 14.27 6.66 12.33
C PHE A 185 14.91 7.77 11.49
N GLU A 186 16.17 7.53 11.13
CA GLU A 186 16.95 8.40 10.27
C GLU A 186 16.95 7.90 8.83
N TYR A 187 17.15 8.83 7.91
CA TYR A 187 17.36 8.55 6.50
C TYR A 187 18.20 9.66 5.84
N ASN A 188 18.99 9.28 4.85
CA ASN A 188 19.81 10.16 4.02
C ASN A 188 18.93 10.80 2.95
N ALA A 189 18.45 12.03 3.15
CA ALA A 189 17.63 12.75 2.19
C ALA A 189 18.43 13.23 0.95
N SER A 190 19.75 13.35 1.09
CA SER A 190 20.74 13.52 0.02
C SER A 190 22.10 13.02 0.51
N ALA A 191 23.13 13.09 -0.32
CA ALA A 191 24.50 12.70 0.04
C ALA A 191 25.09 13.48 1.24
N SER A 192 24.53 14.64 1.60
CA SER A 192 25.04 15.51 2.65
C SER A 192 23.97 15.94 3.66
N LEU A 193 22.79 15.32 3.61
CA LEU A 193 21.65 15.71 4.44
C LEU A 193 21.00 14.50 5.07
N VAL A 194 21.24 14.33 6.37
CA VAL A 194 20.55 13.34 7.18
C VAL A 194 19.33 13.97 7.81
N LYS A 195 18.20 13.27 7.75
CA LYS A 195 16.96 13.67 8.40
C LYS A 195 16.50 12.58 9.33
N GLU A 196 15.91 13.01 10.42
CA GLU A 196 15.18 12.14 11.31
C GLU A 196 13.68 12.43 11.17
N VAL A 197 12.89 11.37 11.06
CA VAL A 197 11.45 11.45 11.09
C VAL A 197 10.93 10.77 12.35
N SER A 198 9.94 11.40 12.99
CA SER A 198 9.22 10.82 14.13
C SER A 198 7.70 10.90 13.94
N PHE A 199 7.02 9.88 14.45
CA PHE A 199 5.58 9.69 14.34
C PHE A 199 4.98 9.57 15.74
N GLU A 200 3.97 10.39 16.01
CA GLU A 200 3.27 10.43 17.29
C GLU A 200 1.76 10.41 17.04
N GLU A 201 1.01 9.68 17.87
CA GLU A 201 -0.46 9.80 17.88
C GLU A 201 -0.85 11.15 18.49
N SER A 202 -1.89 11.76 17.91
CA SER A 202 -2.42 13.06 18.33
C SER A 202 -3.93 13.08 18.13
N GLU A 203 -4.64 13.99 18.80
CA GLU A 203 -6.08 14.16 18.61
C GLU A 203 -6.39 14.40 17.12
N GLY A 204 -7.07 13.43 16.49
CA GLY A 204 -7.45 13.50 15.08
C GLY A 204 -6.47 12.84 14.08
N GLY A 205 -5.36 12.22 14.52
CA GLY A 205 -4.52 11.44 13.62
C GLY A 205 -3.06 11.29 14.05
N ILE A 206 -2.18 11.08 13.07
CA ILE A 206 -0.75 10.86 13.30
C ILE A 206 0.00 12.14 12.95
N LYS A 207 0.69 12.70 13.94
CA LYS A 207 1.60 13.83 13.78
C LYS A 207 2.96 13.32 13.31
N THR A 208 3.46 13.89 12.21
CA THR A 208 4.78 13.58 11.66
C THR A 208 5.70 14.79 11.85
N LYS A 209 6.86 14.61 12.47
CA LYS A 209 7.87 15.66 12.67
C LYS A 209 9.15 15.30 11.91
N PHE A 210 9.79 16.30 11.32
CA PHE A 210 11.09 16.17 10.66
C PHE A 210 12.13 17.01 11.40
N LEU A 211 13.24 16.40 11.77
CA LEU A 211 14.40 17.05 12.36
C LEU A 211 15.60 16.89 11.42
N TRP A 212 16.41 17.93 11.32
CA TRP A 212 17.60 17.96 10.48
C TRP A 212 18.78 17.67 11.41
N LYS A 213 19.69 16.79 11.01
CA LYS A 213 20.91 16.48 11.76
C LYS A 213 22.11 17.09 11.09
#